data_AF-A0A9D4YR14-F1
#
_entry.id   AF-A0A9D4YR14-F1
#
_cell.length_a   1.000
_cell.length_b   1.000
_cell.length_c   1.000
_cell.angle_alpha   90.00
_cell.angle_beta   90.00
_cell.angle_gamma   90.00
#
_symmetry.space_group_name_H-M   'P 1'
#
loop_
_entity.id
_entity.type
_entity.pdbx_description
1 polymer ?
#
loop_
_entity_poly.entity_id
_entity_poly.type
_entity_poly.pdbx_seq_one_letter_code
_entity_poly.pdbx_strand_id
1 'polypeptide(L)'
;MLATWSLSVFIVAVVLSSRLVSTMLVKSTEDHVDTLEDVLRFPKLRVLAERGTAFDDLLMIPKTAFFKKIQGKVDLVAGSMPPGPKQDECFDWVERGTHAILYERYFQDATLARRFAERGRCRFRRARQRLGLQPLSMILWKGLKPELKRTITIL
;
A
#
# COMPACT_ATOMS: atom_id res chain seq x y z
N MET A 1 -23.72 -13.88 53.01
CA MET A 1 -22.31 -13.96 52.53
C MET A 1 -22.19 -14.52 51.11
N LEU A 2 -22.92 -15.57 50.73
CA LEU A 2 -22.90 -16.11 49.36
C LEU A 2 -23.40 -15.12 48.29
N ALA A 3 -24.49 -14.39 48.58
CA ALA A 3 -25.09 -13.43 47.65
C ALA A 3 -24.20 -12.21 47.36
N THR A 4 -23.46 -11.74 48.36
CA THR A 4 -22.48 -10.65 48.17
C THR A 4 -21.28 -11.12 47.35
N TRP A 5 -20.86 -12.37 47.53
CA TRP A 5 -19.73 -12.96 46.80
C TRP A 5 -20.07 -13.20 45.32
N SER A 6 -21.27 -13.72 45.04
CA SER A 6 -21.75 -13.90 43.67
C SER A 6 -21.96 -12.57 42.95
N LEU A 7 -22.45 -11.53 43.65
CA LEU A 7 -22.57 -10.19 43.09
C LEU A 7 -21.19 -9.60 42.72
N SER A 8 -20.19 -9.76 43.59
CA SER A 8 -18.83 -9.30 43.30
C SER A 8 -18.22 -10.01 42.09
N VAL A 9 -18.37 -11.33 41.98
CA VAL A 9 -17.89 -12.10 40.83
C VAL A 9 -18.59 -11.66 39.54
N PHE A 10 -19.90 -11.42 39.60
CA PHE A 10 -20.67 -10.95 38.46
C PHE A 10 -20.20 -9.57 37.97
N ILE A 11 -19.96 -8.63 38.89
CA ILE A 11 -19.44 -7.29 38.56
C ILE A 11 -18.06 -7.41 37.90
N VAL A 12 -17.17 -8.24 38.46
CA VAL A 12 -15.82 -8.46 37.89
C VAL A 12 -15.91 -9.05 36.48
N ALA A 13 -16.77 -10.04 36.26
CA ALA A 13 -16.97 -10.66 34.94
C ALA A 13 -17.50 -9.66 33.90
N VAL A 14 -18.44 -8.79 34.28
CA VAL A 14 -19.00 -7.75 33.41
C VAL A 14 -17.94 -6.70 33.06
N VAL A 15 -17.13 -6.26 34.03
CA VAL A 15 -16.06 -5.27 33.80
C VAL A 15 -14.94 -5.85 32.93
N LEU A 16 -14.57 -7.12 33.12
CA LEU A 16 -13.60 -7.80 32.26
C LEU A 16 -14.12 -7.95 30.84
N SER A 17 -15.38 -8.37 30.68
CA SER A 17 -16.01 -8.54 29.37
C SER A 17 -16.13 -7.20 28.64
N SER A 18 -16.51 -6.13 29.31
CA SER A 18 -16.61 -4.79 28.69
C SER A 18 -15.25 -4.23 28.30
N ARG A 19 -14.21 -4.41 29.12
CA ARG A 19 -12.83 -4.06 28.74
C ARG A 19 -12.33 -4.88 27.56
N LEU A 20 -12.61 -6.18 27.53
CA LEU A 20 -12.21 -7.05 26.42
C LEU A 20 -12.90 -6.65 25.11
N VAL A 21 -14.20 -6.39 25.16
CA VAL A 21 -14.98 -5.92 24.01
C VAL A 21 -14.50 -4.54 23.55
N SER A 22 -14.26 -3.60 24.49
CA SER A 22 -13.74 -2.28 24.16
C SER A 22 -12.35 -2.36 23.53
N THR A 23 -11.43 -3.17 24.07
CA THR A 23 -10.08 -3.34 23.50
C THR A 23 -10.11 -4.06 22.16
N MET A 24 -10.98 -5.05 21.95
CA MET A 24 -11.15 -5.70 20.65
C MET A 24 -11.79 -4.77 19.62
N LEU A 25 -12.79 -3.98 20.00
CA LEU A 25 -13.41 -2.97 19.13
C LEU A 25 -12.38 -1.92 18.70
N VAL A 26 -11.61 -1.37 19.66
CA VAL A 26 -10.55 -0.38 19.37
C VAL A 26 -9.50 -0.95 18.42
N LYS A 27 -9.12 -2.22 18.59
CA LYS A 27 -8.14 -2.90 17.71
C LYS A 27 -8.72 -3.21 16.32
N SER A 28 -10.03 -3.39 16.22
CA SER A 28 -10.74 -3.55 14.94
C SER A 28 -10.94 -2.22 14.21
N THR A 29 -10.87 -1.09 14.92
CA THR A 29 -11.06 0.27 14.39
C THR A 29 -9.76 1.04 14.23
N GLU A 30 -8.58 0.39 14.24
CA GLU A 30 -7.37 1.08 13.80
C GLU A 30 -7.60 1.55 12.35
N ASP A 31 -7.68 2.88 12.18
CA ASP A 31 -7.86 3.47 10.86
C ASP A 31 -6.63 3.10 10.01
N HIS A 32 -6.88 2.42 8.91
CA HIS A 32 -5.85 1.96 7.98
C HIS A 32 -6.08 2.54 6.59
N VAL A 33 -5.00 2.68 5.83
CA VAL A 33 -5.08 3.09 4.43
C VAL A 33 -5.35 1.85 3.58
N ASP A 34 -6.62 1.61 3.26
CA ASP A 34 -7.02 0.51 2.37
C ASP A 34 -7.34 1.00 0.95
N THR A 35 -7.67 2.28 0.80
CA THR A 35 -7.90 2.98 -0.46
C THR A 35 -7.02 4.22 -0.58
N LEU A 36 -6.84 4.72 -1.80
CA LEU A 36 -6.12 5.97 -2.05
C LEU A 36 -6.82 7.18 -1.41
N GLU A 37 -8.14 7.11 -1.23
CA GLU A 37 -8.91 8.17 -0.56
C GLU A 37 -8.59 8.27 0.94
N ASP A 38 -8.31 7.14 1.60
CA ASP A 38 -8.02 7.12 3.03
C ASP A 38 -6.77 7.92 3.38
N VAL A 39 -5.84 8.10 2.44
CA VAL A 39 -4.67 9.00 2.59
C VAL A 39 -5.12 10.42 2.95
N LEU A 40 -6.28 10.88 2.47
CA LEU A 40 -6.79 12.21 2.80
C LEU A 40 -7.11 12.34 4.29
N ARG A 41 -7.51 11.25 4.97
CA ARG A 41 -7.81 11.21 6.41
C ARG A 41 -6.57 11.41 7.28
N PHE A 42 -5.38 11.07 6.77
CA PHE A 42 -4.11 11.21 7.49
C PHE A 42 -3.35 12.46 7.01
N PRO A 43 -3.38 13.59 7.74
CA PRO A 43 -2.81 14.85 7.26
C PRO A 43 -1.28 14.80 7.08
N LYS A 44 -0.58 13.98 7.87
CA LYS A 44 0.88 13.84 7.82
C LYS A 44 1.38 12.79 6.82
N LEU A 45 0.48 11.96 6.28
CA LEU A 45 0.83 10.90 5.34
C LEU A 45 0.93 11.48 3.93
N ARG A 46 2.07 11.24 3.27
CA ARG A 46 2.29 11.60 1.86
C ARG A 46 2.31 10.35 0.99
N VAL A 47 2.07 10.52 -0.32
CA VAL A 47 2.04 9.42 -1.30
C VAL A 47 3.24 9.54 -2.20
N LEU A 48 4.09 8.52 -2.22
CA LEU A 48 5.20 8.41 -3.15
C LEU A 48 4.70 7.76 -4.44
N ALA A 49 5.08 8.36 -5.57
CA ALA A 49 4.90 7.75 -6.88
C ALA A 49 6.17 7.95 -7.73
N GLU A 50 6.43 6.99 -8.60
CA GLU A 50 7.59 7.05 -9.49
C GLU A 50 7.35 8.05 -10.63
N ARG A 51 8.27 9.01 -10.79
CA ARG A 51 8.23 9.99 -11.88
C ARG A 51 8.37 9.32 -13.25
N GLY A 52 7.60 9.77 -14.23
CA GLY A 52 7.64 9.26 -15.60
C GLY A 52 7.00 7.88 -15.76
N THR A 53 6.19 7.45 -14.78
CA THR A 53 5.38 6.22 -14.88
C THR A 53 3.90 6.56 -15.07
N ALA A 54 3.10 5.54 -15.39
CA ALA A 54 1.65 5.70 -15.47
C ALA A 54 1.02 6.23 -14.15
N PHE A 55 1.68 6.03 -13.01
CA PHE A 55 1.23 6.61 -11.74
C PHE A 55 1.44 8.12 -11.70
N ASP A 56 2.56 8.63 -12.24
CA ASP A 56 2.81 10.06 -12.40
C ASP A 56 1.73 10.69 -13.26
N ASP A 57 1.48 10.13 -14.45
CA ASP A 57 0.45 10.62 -15.37
C ASP A 57 -0.96 10.59 -14.75
N LEU A 58 -1.29 9.51 -14.03
CA LEU A 58 -2.58 9.35 -13.37
C LEU A 58 -2.80 10.40 -12.28
N LEU A 59 -1.75 10.74 -11.53
CA LEU A 59 -1.81 11.66 -10.39
C LEU A 59 -1.64 13.13 -10.80
N MET A 60 -0.85 13.41 -11.84
CA MET A 60 -0.50 14.76 -12.29
C MET A 60 -1.41 15.30 -13.39
N ILE A 61 -2.18 14.46 -14.07
CA ILE A 61 -3.20 14.88 -15.04
C ILE A 61 -4.59 14.68 -14.40
N PRO A 62 -5.02 15.54 -13.46
CA PRO A 62 -6.21 15.31 -12.68
C PRO A 62 -7.48 15.46 -13.54
N LYS A 63 -8.07 14.33 -13.92
CA LYS A 63 -9.36 14.28 -14.63
C LYS A 63 -10.56 14.45 -13.72
N THR A 64 -10.39 14.32 -12.39
CA THR A 64 -11.47 14.41 -11.40
C THR A 64 -11.07 15.27 -10.19
N ALA A 65 -12.07 15.79 -9.47
CA ALA A 65 -11.86 16.57 -8.25
C ALA A 65 -11.12 15.79 -7.15
N PHE A 66 -11.25 14.46 -7.14
CA PHE A 66 -10.54 13.55 -6.26
C PHE A 66 -9.02 13.62 -6.48
N PHE A 67 -8.55 13.44 -7.73
CA PHE A 67 -7.13 13.48 -8.03
C PHE A 67 -6.51 14.86 -7.75
N LYS A 68 -7.26 15.95 -7.94
CA LYS A 68 -6.80 17.30 -7.54
C LYS A 68 -6.50 17.40 -6.04
N LYS A 69 -7.33 16.79 -5.19
CA LYS A 69 -7.10 16.78 -3.72
C LYS A 69 -5.88 15.95 -3.34
N ILE A 70 -5.66 14.84 -4.02
CA ILE A 70 -4.53 13.95 -3.75
C ILE A 70 -3.21 14.54 -4.26
N GLN A 71 -3.23 15.27 -5.38
CA GLN A 71 -2.04 15.84 -6.00
C GLN A 71 -1.17 16.63 -5.00
N GLY A 72 -1.77 17.40 -4.08
CA GLY A 72 -1.04 18.13 -3.04
C GLY A 72 -0.35 17.25 -1.98
N LYS A 73 -0.70 15.97 -1.90
CA LYS A 73 -0.08 14.96 -1.02
C LYS A 73 0.89 14.04 -1.74
N VAL A 74 1.06 14.19 -3.05
CA VAL A 74 1.94 13.33 -3.85
C VAL A 74 3.35 13.90 -3.90
N ASP A 75 4.33 13.04 -3.64
CA ASP A 75 5.75 13.29 -3.86
C ASP A 75 6.24 12.39 -5.00
N LEU A 76 6.67 13.02 -6.09
CA LEU A 76 7.21 12.32 -7.25
C LEU A 76 8.71 12.11 -7.08
N VAL A 77 9.11 10.84 -7.05
CA VAL A 77 10.51 10.42 -6.90
C VAL A 77 10.93 9.68 -8.17
N ALA A 78 12.13 9.93 -8.68
CA ALA A 78 12.69 9.18 -9.80
C ALA A 78 13.66 8.10 -9.30
N GLY A 79 13.64 6.90 -9.84
CA GLY A 79 14.49 5.78 -9.45
C GLY A 79 14.04 5.01 -8.21
N SER A 80 12.79 5.19 -7.75
CA SER A 80 12.20 4.41 -6.65
C SER A 80 11.70 3.03 -7.10
N MET A 81 11.46 2.86 -8.41
CA MET A 81 10.94 1.62 -9.00
C MET A 81 12.00 0.52 -9.28
N PRO A 82 13.14 0.81 -9.91
CA PRO A 82 14.19 -0.20 -10.08
C PRO A 82 14.82 -0.58 -8.72
N PRO A 83 15.25 -1.84 -8.54
CA PRO A 83 15.93 -2.26 -7.32
C PRO A 83 17.24 -1.48 -7.14
N GLY A 84 17.44 -0.96 -5.93
CA GLY A 84 18.63 -0.17 -5.60
C GLY A 84 18.48 0.66 -4.32
N PRO A 85 19.50 1.47 -3.98
CA PRO A 85 19.53 2.24 -2.73
C PRO A 85 18.33 3.17 -2.56
N LYS A 86 17.85 3.73 -3.67
CA LYS A 86 16.75 4.70 -3.69
C LYS A 86 15.38 4.05 -3.50
N GLN A 87 15.16 2.88 -4.08
CA GLN A 87 14.00 2.04 -3.74
C GLN A 87 14.02 1.76 -2.23
N ASP A 88 15.18 1.38 -1.68
CA ASP A 88 15.28 1.05 -0.27
C ASP A 88 15.01 2.24 0.66
N GLU A 89 15.47 3.43 0.30
CA GLU A 89 15.15 4.66 1.00
C GLU A 89 13.63 4.94 1.02
N CYS A 90 12.95 4.79 -0.12
CA CYS A 90 11.50 4.98 -0.20
C CYS A 90 10.74 3.99 0.69
N PHE A 91 11.15 2.71 0.71
CA PHE A 91 10.53 1.72 1.60
C PHE A 91 10.84 2.00 3.08
N ASP A 92 12.00 2.56 3.41
CA ASP A 92 12.30 2.98 4.78
C ASP A 92 11.43 4.17 5.23
N TRP A 93 11.04 5.08 4.33
CA TRP A 93 10.05 6.12 4.63
C TRP A 93 8.66 5.53 4.92
N VAL A 94 8.29 4.46 4.20
CA VAL A 94 7.05 3.72 4.47
C VAL A 94 7.13 3.02 5.83
N GLU A 95 8.25 2.39 6.19
CA GLU A 95 8.42 1.77 7.52
C GLU A 95 8.33 2.78 8.67
N ARG A 96 8.73 4.03 8.44
CA ARG A 96 8.59 5.13 9.41
C ARG A 96 7.15 5.64 9.53
N GLY A 97 6.22 5.18 8.68
CA GLY A 97 4.82 5.60 8.69
C GLY A 97 4.57 7.01 8.18
N THR A 98 5.55 7.62 7.49
CA THR A 98 5.42 8.98 6.94
C THR A 98 4.87 8.97 5.52
N HIS A 99 5.05 7.88 4.79
CA HIS A 99 4.66 7.76 3.39
C HIS A 99 3.91 6.46 3.11
N ALA A 100 2.97 6.53 2.16
CA ALA A 100 2.49 5.38 1.41
C ALA A 100 3.14 5.39 0.02
N ILE A 101 3.39 4.23 -0.58
CA ILE A 101 4.01 4.13 -1.91
C ILE A 101 3.05 3.52 -2.91
N LEU A 102 2.86 4.17 -4.06
CA LEU A 102 2.24 3.58 -5.23
C LEU A 102 3.30 2.84 -6.02
N TYR A 103 3.02 1.57 -6.29
CA TYR A 103 3.99 0.67 -6.86
C TYR A 103 3.30 -0.42 -7.65
N GLU A 104 3.97 -0.93 -8.67
CA GLU A 104 3.49 -2.12 -9.35
C GLU A 104 3.58 -3.32 -8.43
N ARG A 105 2.55 -4.17 -8.48
CA ARG A 105 2.43 -5.30 -7.57
C ARG A 105 3.62 -6.26 -7.68
N TYR A 106 4.09 -6.53 -8.89
CA TYR A 106 5.21 -7.43 -9.13
C TYR A 106 6.49 -6.96 -8.42
N PHE A 107 6.88 -5.72 -8.65
CA PHE A 107 8.06 -5.15 -7.99
C PHE A 107 7.86 -5.02 -6.47
N GLN A 108 6.63 -4.76 -6.01
CA GLN A 108 6.32 -4.70 -4.59
C GLN A 108 6.53 -6.07 -3.92
N ASP A 109 5.99 -7.14 -4.51
CA ASP A 109 6.13 -8.52 -4.01
C ASP A 109 7.62 -8.92 -3.97
N ALA A 110 8.38 -8.62 -5.03
CA ALA A 110 9.81 -8.90 -5.09
C ALA A 110 10.62 -8.16 -4.01
N THR A 111 10.37 -6.86 -3.82
CA THR A 111 11.08 -6.06 -2.82
C THR A 111 10.74 -6.47 -1.38
N LEU A 112 9.47 -6.79 -1.11
CA LEU A 112 9.05 -7.30 0.20
C LEU A 112 9.68 -8.66 0.49
N ALA A 113 9.73 -9.57 -0.48
CA ALA A 113 10.38 -10.86 -0.34
C ALA A 113 11.88 -10.72 -0.06
N ARG A 114 12.57 -9.85 -0.80
CA ARG A 114 14.00 -9.53 -0.56
C ARG A 114 14.23 -9.03 0.85
N ARG A 115 13.48 -8.01 1.28
CA ARG A 115 13.62 -7.42 2.62
C ARG A 115 13.26 -8.40 3.74
N PHE A 116 12.27 -9.27 3.52
CA PHE A 116 11.94 -10.32 4.46
C PHE A 116 13.10 -11.30 4.62
N ALA A 117 13.72 -11.72 3.52
CA ALA A 117 14.88 -12.61 3.54
C ALA A 117 16.09 -11.98 4.26
N GLU A 118 16.32 -10.67 4.07
CA GLU A 118 17.44 -9.95 4.70
C GLU A 118 17.21 -9.66 6.19
N ARG A 119 16.00 -9.24 6.58
CA ARG A 119 15.71 -8.69 7.93
C ARG A 119 14.96 -9.68 8.84
N GLY A 120 14.42 -10.76 8.29
CA GLY A 120 13.57 -11.73 9.01
C GLY A 120 12.20 -11.19 9.47
N ARG A 121 11.85 -9.95 9.10
CA ARG A 121 10.57 -9.30 9.45
C ARG A 121 10.18 -8.26 8.41
N CYS A 122 8.86 -8.13 8.18
CA CYS A 122 8.28 -7.06 7.38
C CYS A 122 7.18 -6.35 8.16
N ARG A 123 7.23 -5.01 8.22
CA ARG A 123 6.19 -4.18 8.86
C ARG A 123 5.32 -3.44 7.85
N PHE A 124 5.21 -4.00 6.65
CA PHE A 124 4.45 -3.41 5.56
C PHE A 124 3.05 -3.98 5.52
N ARG A 125 2.06 -3.10 5.27
CA ARG A 125 0.70 -3.49 4.92
C ARG A 125 0.43 -3.09 3.49
N ARG A 126 -0.18 -3.99 2.72
CA ARG A 126 -0.67 -3.68 1.38
C ARG A 126 -2.10 -3.15 1.47
N ALA A 127 -2.35 -2.00 0.85
CA ALA A 127 -3.70 -1.48 0.68
C ALA A 127 -4.54 -2.43 -0.18
N ARG A 128 -5.85 -2.52 0.08
CA ARG A 128 -6.75 -3.45 -0.63
C ARG A 128 -7.00 -3.01 -2.07
N GLN A 129 -7.08 -1.70 -2.32
CA GLN A 129 -7.36 -1.14 -3.63
C GLN A 129 -6.22 -1.39 -4.62
N ARG A 130 -6.58 -1.78 -5.85
CA ARG A 130 -5.67 -1.79 -7.00
C ARG A 130 -6.02 -0.63 -7.93
N LEU A 131 -5.01 0.11 -8.36
CA LEU A 131 -5.18 1.24 -9.28
C LEU A 131 -4.84 0.77 -10.69
N GLY A 132 -5.87 0.58 -11.52
CA GLY A 132 -5.74 0.21 -12.93
C GLY A 132 -5.45 -1.27 -13.19
N LEU A 133 -5.54 -1.65 -14.47
CA LEU A 133 -5.03 -2.90 -15.04
C LEU A 133 -3.73 -2.54 -15.77
N GLN A 134 -2.63 -3.22 -15.50
CA GLN A 134 -1.39 -3.02 -16.26
C GLN A 134 -1.40 -3.95 -17.47
N PRO A 135 -1.49 -3.44 -18.71
CA PRO A 135 -1.22 -4.26 -19.87
C PRO A 135 0.30 -4.49 -19.96
N LEU A 136 0.72 -5.75 -19.85
CA LEU A 136 2.05 -6.14 -20.28
C LEU A 136 2.11 -5.97 -21.80
N SER A 137 3.04 -5.14 -22.29
CA SER A 137 3.26 -4.95 -23.71
C SER A 137 4.71 -5.24 -24.06
N MET A 138 4.92 -5.82 -25.23
CA MET A 138 6.24 -6.12 -25.75
C MET A 138 6.58 -5.13 -26.87
N ILE A 139 7.74 -4.48 -26.77
CA ILE A 139 8.24 -3.58 -27.80
C ILE A 139 9.07 -4.39 -28.79
N LEU A 140 8.70 -4.33 -30.06
CA LEU A 140 9.41 -5.00 -31.16
C LEU A 140 10.02 -3.96 -32.10
N TRP A 141 11.21 -4.25 -32.62
CA TRP A 141 11.82 -3.42 -33.64
C TRP A 141 10.98 -3.45 -34.93
N LYS A 142 10.67 -2.26 -35.49
CA LYS A 142 9.79 -2.13 -36.67
C LYS A 142 10.33 -2.88 -37.90
N GLY A 143 11.65 -2.97 -38.03
CA GLY A 143 12.37 -3.66 -39.11
C GLY A 143 12.48 -5.19 -38.95
N LEU A 144 11.83 -5.81 -37.95
CA LEU A 144 11.87 -7.26 -37.79
C LEU A 144 11.48 -7.97 -39.08
N LYS A 145 12.28 -8.97 -39.49
CA LYS A 145 11.98 -9.82 -40.64
C LYS A 145 10.55 -10.38 -40.48
N PRO A 146 9.74 -10.43 -41.56
CA PRO A 146 8.34 -10.86 -41.48
C PRO A 146 8.14 -12.24 -40.86
N GLU A 147 9.11 -13.13 -41.03
CA GLU A 147 9.12 -14.49 -40.48
C GLU A 147 9.09 -14.51 -38.94
N LEU A 148 9.85 -13.62 -38.29
CA LEU A 148 9.89 -13.50 -36.83
C LEU A 148 8.64 -12.83 -36.26
N LYS A 149 7.90 -12.04 -37.05
CA LYS A 149 6.66 -11.40 -36.60
C LYS A 149 5.54 -12.42 -36.39
N ARG A 150 5.50 -13.51 -37.18
CA ARG A 150 4.45 -14.54 -37.12
C ARG A 150 4.56 -15.44 -35.89
N THR A 151 5.76 -15.78 -35.47
CA THR A 151 5.99 -16.65 -34.29
C THR A 151 5.55 -15.99 -32.98
N ILE A 152 5.55 -14.66 -32.93
CA ILE A 152 5.29 -13.89 -31.72
C ILE A 152 3.79 -13.66 -31.48
N THR A 153 2.94 -13.78 -32.51
CA THR A 153 1.50 -13.50 -32.39
C THR A 153 0.69 -14.64 -31.74
N ILE A 154 1.33 -15.73 -31.30
CA ILE A 154 0.68 -16.98 -30.84
C ILE A 154 0.77 -17.18 -29.31
N LEU A 155 1.18 -16.19 -28.53
CA LEU A 155 1.18 -16.25 -27.05
C LEU A 155 0.09 -15.37 -26.44
#